data_AF-A0A9D7Y9D6-F1
#
_entry.id   AF-A0A9D7Y9D6-F1
#
_cell.length_a   1.000
_cell.length_b   1.000
_cell.length_c   1.000
_cell.angle_alpha   90.00
_cell.angle_beta   90.00
_cell.angle_gamma   90.00
#
_symmetry.space_group_name_H-M   'P 1'
#
loop_
_entity.id
_entity.type
_entity.pdbx_description
1 polymer ?
#
loop_
_entity_poly.entity_id
_entity_poly.type
_entity_poly.pdbx_seq_one_letter_code
_entity_poly.pdbx_strand_id
1 'polypeptide(L)' 'MAARAEWFNDKKQLLQTTGTQNGFNVIGISANYDYAIASNILFRVEAKNYSSKDNLFKSGTTNNNFSLLSSLSVKF' A
#
# COMPACT_ATOMS: atom_id res chain seq x y z
N MET A 1 8.46 -5.47 14.08
CA MET A 1 8.42 -5.23 12.62
C MET A 1 7.42 -6.17 12.02
N ALA A 2 6.66 -5.74 11.02
CA ALA A 2 5.81 -6.63 10.24
C ALA A 2 5.94 -6.32 8.75
N ALA A 3 5.72 -7.33 7.92
CA ALA A 3 5.59 -7.20 6.48
C ALA A 3 4.27 -7.84 6.03
N ARG A 4 3.70 -7.32 4.94
CA ARG A 4 2.46 -7.80 4.35
C ARG A 4 2.56 -7.73 2.83
N ALA A 5 2.15 -8.80 2.17
CA ALA A 5 1.92 -8.85 0.74
C ALA A 5 0.41 -8.96 0.48
N GLU A 6 -0.07 -8.25 -0.52
CA GLU A 6 -1.48 -8.16 -0.90
C GLU A 6 -1.58 -8.44 -2.40
N TRP A 7 -2.52 -9.30 -2.81
CA TRP A 7 -2.79 -9.55 -4.22
C TRP A 7 -4.26 -9.34 -4.52
N PHE A 8 -4.55 -8.36 -5.36
CA PHE A 8 -5.89 -8.04 -5.84
C PHE A 8 -6.02 -8.56 -7.26
N ASN A 9 -6.96 -9.47 -7.49
CA ASN A 9 -7.21 -10.09 -8.79
C ASN A 9 -8.71 -10.05 -9.11
N ASP A 10 -9.17 -8.90 -9.57
CA ASP A 10 -10.55 -8.68 -10.02
C ASP A 10 -10.57 -8.49 -11.54
N LYS A 11 -10.48 -9.62 -12.26
CA LYS A 11 -10.55 -9.65 -13.72
C LYS A 11 -11.90 -9.21 -14.27
N LYS A 12 -12.97 -9.43 -13.50
CA LYS A 12 -14.35 -9.10 -13.89
C LYS A 12 -14.72 -7.66 -13.58
N GLN A 13 -13.82 -6.89 -12.94
CA GLN A 13 -14.02 -5.49 -12.60
C GLN A 13 -15.31 -5.24 -11.79
N LEU A 14 -15.67 -6.19 -10.93
CA LEU A 14 -16.90 -6.13 -10.13
C LEU A 14 -16.79 -5.13 -8.98
N LEU A 15 -15.60 -4.99 -8.40
CA LEU A 15 -15.33 -4.09 -7.28
C LEU A 15 -14.77 -2.74 -7.73
N GLN A 16 -13.90 -2.77 -8.75
CA GLN A 16 -13.27 -1.57 -9.30
C GLN A 16 -13.24 -1.66 -10.82
N THR A 17 -14.02 -0.81 -11.49
CA THR A 17 -13.97 -0.65 -12.94
C THR A 17 -12.74 0.15 -13.33
N THR A 18 -11.84 -0.47 -14.10
CA THR A 18 -10.57 0.12 -14.54
C THR A 18 -10.57 0.52 -16.00
N GLY A 19 -11.50 -0.02 -16.80
CA GLY A 19 -11.53 0.18 -18.25
C GLY A 19 -10.37 -0.50 -19.01
N THR A 20 -9.57 -1.33 -18.34
CA THR A 20 -8.42 -2.02 -18.93
C THR A 20 -8.76 -3.44 -19.37
N GLN A 21 -8.10 -3.94 -20.42
CA GLN A 21 -8.37 -5.29 -20.95
C GLN A 21 -8.05 -6.41 -19.94
N ASN A 22 -7.10 -6.18 -19.01
CA ASN A 22 -6.68 -7.21 -18.05
C ASN A 22 -7.45 -7.18 -16.72
N GLY A 23 -8.39 -6.24 -16.54
CA GLY A 23 -9.12 -6.04 -15.29
C GLY A 23 -8.29 -5.37 -14.20
N PHE A 24 -8.79 -5.37 -12.97
CA PHE A 24 -8.08 -4.83 -11.81
C PHE A 24 -7.14 -5.90 -11.24
N ASN A 25 -5.85 -5.84 -11.61
CA ASN A 25 -4.82 -6.74 -11.12
C ASN A 25 -3.65 -5.95 -10.50
N VAL A 26 -3.59 -5.93 -9.17
CA VAL A 26 -2.61 -5.15 -8.41
C VAL A 26 -1.94 -6.03 -7.37
N ILE A 27 -0.62 -5.94 -7.27
CA ILE A 27 0.17 -6.55 -6.20
C ILE A 27 0.67 -5.43 -5.29
N GLY A 28 0.43 -5.56 -4.00
CA GLY A 28 0.90 -4.66 -2.96
C GLY A 28 1.91 -5.33 -2.05
N ILE A 29 2.96 -4.62 -1.67
CA ILE A 29 3.84 -4.98 -0.57
C ILE A 29 3.89 -3.84 0.42
N SER A 30 3.93 -4.17 1.71
CA SER A 30 4.07 -3.20 2.78
C SER A 30 4.93 -3.72 3.91
N ALA A 31 5.64 -2.82 4.58
CA ALA A 31 6.43 -3.12 5.75
C ALA A 31 6.27 -1.99 6.77
N ASN A 32 6.16 -2.35 8.05
CA ASN A 32 6.13 -1.38 9.14
C ASN A 32 7.16 -1.69 10.23
N TYR A 33 7.63 -0.61 10.83
CA TYR A 33 8.60 -0.59 11.91
C TYR A 33 8.08 0.29 13.03
N ASP A 34 8.08 -0.25 14.25
CA ASP A 34 7.68 0.44 15.47
C ASP A 34 8.90 0.66 16.35
N TYR A 35 9.15 1.91 16.71
CA TYR A 35 10.23 2.32 17.60
C TYR A 35 9.66 2.97 18.85
N ALA A 36 10.01 2.41 20.02
CA ALA A 36 9.69 3.04 21.30
C ALA A 36 10.69 4.15 21.60
N ILE A 37 10.27 5.41 21.45
CA ILE A 37 11.09 6.58 21.81
C ILE A 37 11.19 6.69 23.34
N ALA A 38 10.09 6.38 24.02
CA ALA A 38 9.99 6.31 25.48
C ALA A 38 8.99 5.22 25.87
N SER A 39 8.92 4.87 27.15
CA SER A 39 7.95 3.86 27.67
C SER A 39 6.49 4.21 27.35
N ASN A 40 6.20 5.48 27.10
CA ASN A 40 4.88 6.01 26.76
C ASN A 40 4.77 6.57 25.34
N ILE A 41 5.81 6.46 24.50
CA ILE A 41 5.81 7.03 23.14
C ILE A 41 6.27 5.99 22.12
N LEU A 42 5.41 5.70 21.15
CA LEU A 42 5.70 4.82 20.01
C LEU A 42 5.69 5.60 18.71
N PHE A 43 6.74 5.45 17.91
CA PHE A 43 6.84 5.98 16.56
C PHE A 43 6.79 4.84 15.55
N ARG A 44 5.85 4.91 14.61
CA ARG A 44 5.71 3.92 13.54
C ARG A 44 6.06 4.55 12.20
N VAL A 45 6.83 3.82 11.39
CA VAL A 45 7.04 4.11 9.97
C VAL A 45 6.50 2.94 9.16
N GLU A 46 5.76 3.23 8.10
CA GLU A 46 5.20 2.24 7.20
C GLU A 46 5.50 2.62 5.74
N ALA A 47 6.13 1.71 5.01
CA ALA A 47 6.36 1.82 3.58
C ALA A 47 5.39 0.88 2.84
N LYS A 48 4.76 1.37 1.78
CA LYS A 48 3.84 0.62 0.92
C LYS A 48 4.19 0.84 -0.54
N ASN A 49 4.14 -0.24 -1.32
CA ASN A 49 4.29 -0.17 -2.76
C ASN A 49 3.22 -1.04 -3.42
N TYR A 50 2.47 -0.47 -4.35
CA TYR A 50 1.51 -1.17 -5.19
C TYR A 50 1.99 -1.13 -6.63
N SER A 51 1.92 -2.26 -7.32
CA SER A 51 2.31 -2.43 -8.71
C SER A 51 1.19 -3.11 -9.49
N SER A 52 0.95 -2.65 -10.70
CA SER A 52 -0.07 -3.17 -11.60
C SER A 52 0.53 -3.45 -12.97
N LYS A 53 -0.03 -4.41 -13.71
CA LYS A 53 0.35 -4.60 -15.12
C LYS A 53 -0.18 -3.48 -16.02
N ASP A 54 -1.35 -2.97 -15.68
CA ASP A 54 -1.99 -1.87 -16.38
C ASP A 54 -1.79 -0.55 -15.64
N ASN A 55 -1.94 0.55 -16.36
CA ASN A 55 -1.72 1.91 -15.88
C ASN A 55 -2.91 2.42 -15.05
N LEU A 56 -3.10 1.80 -13.88
CA LEU A 56 -4.28 1.98 -13.03
C LEU A 56 -4.16 3.15 -12.04
N PHE A 57 -2.96 3.69 -11.83
CA PHE A 57 -2.71 4.73 -10.84
C PHE A 57 -2.85 6.13 -11.44
N LYS A 58 -3.37 7.08 -10.64
CA LYS A 58 -3.69 8.47 -11.05
C LYS A 58 -2.46 9.22 -11.56
N SER A 59 -2.22 9.06 -12.85
CA SER A 59 -1.65 10.01 -13.82
C SER A 59 -1.48 9.35 -15.21
N GLY A 60 -1.84 8.07 -15.39
CA GLY A 60 -1.73 7.41 -16.69
C GLY A 60 -0.29 7.32 -17.19
N THR A 61 0.70 7.43 -16.30
CA THR A 61 2.14 7.40 -16.62
C THR A 61 2.91 6.36 -15.81
N THR A 62 2.29 5.74 -14.80
CA THR A 62 2.99 4.82 -13.91
C THR A 62 2.12 3.64 -13.50
N ASN A 63 2.72 2.46 -13.65
CA ASN A 63 2.21 1.18 -13.19
C ASN A 63 2.51 0.94 -11.71
N ASN A 64 3.17 1.88 -11.04
CA ASN A 64 3.63 1.75 -9.66
C ASN A 64 3.16 2.93 -8.80
N ASN A 65 2.73 2.64 -7.58
CA ASN A 65 2.31 3.61 -6.58
C ASN A 65 3.03 3.32 -5.26
N PHE A 66 3.97 4.19 -4.91
CA PHE A 66 4.73 4.11 -3.67
C PHE A 66 4.22 5.13 -2.66
N SER A 67 4.13 4.73 -1.40
CA SER A 67 3.70 5.58 -0.29
C SER A 67 4.54 5.31 0.95
N LEU A 68 4.92 6.37 1.65
CA LEU A 68 5.63 6.32 2.92
C LEU A 68 4.83 7.11 3.95
N LEU A 69 4.52 6.48 5.08
CA LEU A 69 3.74 7.07 6.15
C LEU A 69 4.49 6.94 7.48
N SER A 70 4.32 7.93 8.34
CA SER A 70 4.77 7.87 9.73
C SER A 70 3.64 8.25 10.68
N SER A 71 3.70 7.75 11.91
CA SER A 71 2.74 8.08 12.96
C SER A 71 3.40 8.05 14.34
N LEU A 72 2.87 8.84 15.26
CA LEU A 72 3.34 8.95 16.63
C LEU A 72 2.16 8.68 17.58
N SER A 73 2.35 7.79 18.55
CA SER A 73 1.36 7.40 19.56
C SER A 73 1.89 7.69 20.96
N VAL A 74 1.04 8.28 21.81
CA VAL A 74 1.37 8.63 23.20
C VAL A 74 0.39 7.94 24.15
N LYS A 75 0.91 7.30 25.20
CA LYS A 75 0.15 6.71 26.29
C LYS A 75 0.14 7.65 27.50
N PHE A 76 -1.04 7.91 28.06
CA PHE A 76 -1.26 8.73 29.25
C PHE A 76 -1.62 7.84 30.45
#